data_AF-A0A9D1R7U1-F1
#
_entry.id   AF-A0A9D1R7U1-F1
#
_cell.length_a   1.000
_cell.length_b   1.000
_cell.length_c   1.000
_cell.angle_alpha   90.00
_cell.angle_beta   90.00
_cell.angle_gamma   90.00
#
_symmetry.space_group_name_H-M   'P 1'
#
loop_
_entity.id
_entity.type
_entity.pdbx_description
1 polymer ?
#
loop_
_entity_poly.entity_id
_entity_poly.type
_entity_poly.pdbx_seq_one_letter_code
_entity_poly.pdbx_strand_id
1 'polypeptide(L)' 'MIKGYTAISNIVVCSQCGCAQFAVIDTRQKAIVRRRRSCLNCGNRITTYEISKEDFETLTSLKADIVAAPRGSVG' A
#
# COMPACT_ATOMS: atom_id res chain seq x y z
N MET A 1 -6.66 12.33 -2.64
CA MET A 1 -6.51 11.14 -1.78
C MET A 1 -5.95 9.98 -2.59
N ILE A 2 -4.66 9.65 -2.44
CA ILE A 2 -4.07 8.47 -3.07
C ILE A 2 -4.19 7.32 -2.05
N LYS A 3 -5.20 6.46 -2.19
CA LYS A 3 -5.26 5.17 -1.48
C LYS A 3 -4.26 4.21 -2.14
N GLY A 4 -2.96 4.48 -1.95
CA GLY A 4 -1.88 3.60 -2.33
C GLY A 4 -1.71 2.56 -1.22
N TYR A 5 -2.23 1.36 -1.44
CA TYR A 5 -1.96 0.23 -0.56
C TYR A 5 -0.47 -0.10 -0.75
N THR A 6 0.36 0.46 0.13
CA THR A 6 1.76 0.10 0.25
C THR A 6 1.78 -1.41 0.47
N ALA A 7 2.69 -2.13 -0.19
CA ALA A 7 2.83 -3.59 -0.10
C ALA A 7 3.27 -4.09 1.30
N ILE A 8 2.84 -3.41 2.36
CA ILE A 8 3.18 -3.62 3.76
C ILE A 8 2.25 -4.64 4.40
N SER A 9 1.00 -4.72 3.92
CA SER A 9 0.10 -5.82 4.26
C SER A 9 0.32 -6.93 3.22
N ASN A 10 0.92 -8.05 3.63
CA ASN A 10 1.08 -9.26 2.79
C ASN A 10 -0.25 -9.80 2.21
N ILE A 11 -1.37 -9.21 2.61
CA ILE A 11 -2.71 -9.51 2.13
C ILE A 11 -3.29 -8.21 1.56
N VAL A 12 -3.32 -8.11 0.24
CA VAL A 12 -4.01 -7.04 -0.48
C VAL A 12 -5.42 -7.51 -0.79
N VAL A 13 -6.40 -7.03 -0.02
CA VAL A 13 -7.84 -7.28 -0.26
C VAL A 13 -8.50 -6.06 -0.88
N CYS A 14 -9.46 -6.30 -1.76
CA CYS A 14 -10.26 -5.24 -2.36
C CYS A 14 -11.15 -4.59 -1.30
N SER A 15 -10.98 -3.29 -1.08
CA SER A 15 -11.82 -2.52 -0.16
C SER A 15 -13.28 -2.37 -0.60
N GLN A 16 -13.64 -2.80 -1.81
CA GLN A 16 -15.00 -2.72 -2.33
C GLN A 16 -15.76 -4.05 -2.22
N CYS A 17 -15.08 -5.19 -2.30
CA CYS A 17 -15.75 -6.49 -2.34
C CYS A 17 -15.03 -7.60 -1.54
N GLY A 18 -13.95 -7.28 -0.82
CA GLY A 18 -13.16 -8.25 -0.04
C GLY A 18 -12.30 -9.21 -0.86
N CYS A 19 -12.43 -9.25 -2.19
CA CYS A 19 -11.66 -10.15 -3.05
C CYS A 19 -10.15 -9.86 -2.98
N ALA A 20 -9.33 -10.91 -2.82
CA ALA A 20 -7.87 -10.81 -2.80
C ALA A 20 -7.21 -11.00 -4.19
N GLN A 21 -8.01 -11.26 -5.22
CA GLN A 21 -7.51 -11.54 -6.57
C GLN A 21 -7.50 -10.27 -7.42
N PHE A 22 -6.33 -9.96 -7.97
CA PHE A 22 -6.12 -8.80 -8.82
C PHE A 22 -5.24 -9.14 -10.02
N ALA A 23 -5.59 -8.60 -11.19
CA ALA A 23 -4.71 -8.56 -12.35
C ALA A 23 -3.87 -7.29 -12.36
N VAL A 24 -2.60 -7.39 -12.74
CA VAL A 24 -1.76 -6.21 -13.02
C VAL A 24 -2.17 -5.65 -14.38
N ILE A 25 -2.53 -4.37 -14.43
CA ILE A 25 -3.01 -3.69 -15.64
C ILE A 25 -2.07 -2.60 -16.15
N ASP A 26 -1.12 -2.14 -15.32
CA ASP A 26 -0.10 -1.17 -15.70
C ASP A 26 1.10 -1.31 -14.77
N THR A 27 2.31 -1.34 -15.34
CA THR A 27 3.56 -1.40 -14.59
C THR A 27 4.46 -0.25 -15.05
N ARG A 28 4.96 0.53 -14.11
CA ARG A 28 5.96 1.57 -14.38
C ARG A 28 7.20 1.30 -13.56
N GLN A 29 8.31 1.05 -14.26
CA GLN A 29 9.64 0.89 -13.68
C GLN A 29 10.41 2.20 -13.91
N LYS A 30 10.52 3.02 -12.86
CA LYS A 30 11.43 4.17 -12.83
C LYS A 30 12.44 3.93 -11.71
N ALA A 31 12.51 4.81 -10.71
CA ALA A 31 13.29 4.58 -9.48
C ALA A 31 12.65 3.51 -8.56
N ILE A 32 11.32 3.40 -8.60
CA ILE A 32 10.53 2.44 -7.82
C ILE A 32 9.57 1.74 -8.78
N VAL A 33 9.35 0.44 -8.59
CA VAL A 33 8.37 -0.31 -9.40
C VAL A 33 6.98 -0.01 -8.88
N ARG A 34 6.19 0.69 -9.69
CA ARG A 34 4.78 0.97 -9.42
C ARG A 34 3.91 0.05 -10.27
N ARG A 35 2.98 -0.69 -9.65
CA ARG A 35 1.98 -1.51 -10.35
C ARG A 35 0.57 -1.03 -10.05
N ARG A 36 -0.22 -0.81 -11.10
CA ARG A 36 -1.67 -0.64 -11.01
C ARG A 36 -2.33 -1.99 -11.17
N ARG A 37 -3.20 -2.36 -10.24
CA ARG A 37 -3.90 -3.64 -10.24
C ARG A 37 -5.41 -3.44 -10.30
N SER A 38 -6.11 -4.31 -10.99
CA SER A 38 -7.58 -4.34 -11.10
C SER A 38 -8.11 -5.58 -10.40
N CYS A 39 -9.08 -5.42 -9.50
CA CYS A 39 -9.75 -6.53 -8.83
C CYS A 39 -10.47 -7.40 -9.88
N LEU A 40 -10.25 -8.71 -9.83
CA LEU A 40 -10.87 -9.65 -10.76
C LEU A 40 -12.37 -9.83 -10.51
N ASN A 41 -12.85 -9.51 -9.31
CA ASN A 41 -14.27 -9.66 -8.96
C ASN A 41 -15.10 -8.40 -9.26
N CYS A 42 -14.60 -7.20 -8.94
CA CYS A 42 -15.39 -5.95 -9.05
C CYS A 42 -14.77 -4.86 -9.95
N GLY A 43 -13.59 -5.10 -10.52
CA GLY A 43 -12.90 -4.11 -11.37
C GLY A 43 -12.30 -2.90 -10.63
N ASN A 44 -12.45 -2.82 -9.30
CA ASN A 44 -11.84 -1.75 -8.50
C ASN A 44 -10.31 -1.74 -8.68
N ARG A 45 -9.73 -0.54 -8.74
CA ARG A 45 -8.32 -0.35 -9.08
C ARG A 45 -7.52 0.13 -7.87
N ILE A 46 -6.36 -0.48 -7.69
CA ILE A 46 -5.41 -0.11 -6.64
C ILE A 46 -4.02 0.11 -7.24
N THR A 47 -3.17 0.84 -6.51
CA THR A 47 -1.76 1.04 -6.87
C THR A 47 -0.88 0.51 -5.76
N THR A 48 0.06 -0.36 -6.12
CA THR A 48 1.09 -0.93 -5.23
C THR A 48 2.47 -0.44 -5.65
N TYR A 49 3.36 -0.29 -4.68
CA TYR A 49 4.77 0.04 -4.90
C TYR A 49 5.62 -1.12 -4.37
N GLU A 50 6.61 -1.54 -5.13
CA GLU A 50 7.61 -2.52 -4.71
C GLU A 50 8.84 -1.73 -4.25
N ILE A 51 9.24 -1.94 -3.01
CA ILE A 51 10.40 -1.33 -2.37
C ILE A 51 11.34 -2.44 -1.88
N SER A 52 12.60 -2.10 -1.61
CA SER A 52 13.54 -3.07 -1.06
C SER A 52 13.16 -3.48 0.38
N LYS A 53 13.75 -4.57 0.86
CA LYS A 53 13.53 -5.03 2.23
C LYS A 53 14.10 -4.03 3.23
N GLU A 54 15.26 -3.44 2.94
CA GLU A 54 15.90 -2.45 3.80
C GLU A 54 15.06 -1.16 3.91
N ASP A 55 14.52 -0.68 2.78
CA ASP A 55 13.61 0.47 2.76
C ASP A 55 12.34 0.18 3.57
N PHE A 56 11.81 -1.04 3.47
CA PHE A 56 10.64 -1.46 4.22
C PHE A 56 10.88 -1.45 5.74
N GLU A 57 11.99 -2.00 6.20
CA GLU A 57 12.36 -2.03 7.62
C GLU A 57 12.55 -0.60 8.16
N THR A 58 13.22 0.25 7.39
CA THR A 58 13.43 1.67 7.72
C THR A 58 12.09 2.41 7.87
N LEU A 59 11.19 2.27 6.88
CA LEU A 59 9.87 2.92 6.91
C LEU A 59 8.98 2.39 8.04
N THR A 60 9.11 1.12 8.40
CA THR A 60 8.34 0.51 9.48
C THR A 60 8.77 1.05 10.84
N SER A 61 10.08 1.16 11.07
CA SER A 61 10.65 1.76 12.28
C SER A 61 10.23 3.22 12.44
N LEU A 62 10.33 4.04 11.37
CA LEU A 62 9.89 5.45 11.40
C LEU A 62 8.39 5.61 11.68
N LYS A 63 7.55 4.70 11.18
CA LYS A 63 6.10 4.72 11.46
C LYS A 63 5.80 4.40 12.93
N ALA A 64 6.55 3.49 13.55
CA ALA A 64 6.37 3.16 14.95
C ALA A 64 6.60 4.39 15.84
N ASP A 65 7.61 5.20 15.51
CA ASP A 65 7.94 6.43 16.24
C ASP A 65 6.84 7.50 16.11
N ILE A 66 6.22 7.63 14.93
CA ILE A 66 5.11 8.59 14.71
C ILE A 66 3.85 8.17 15.47
N VAL A 67 3.56 6.86 15.54
CA VAL A 67 2.36 6.34 16.24
C VAL A 67 2.55 6.39 17.77
N ALA A 68 3.78 6.33 18.26
CA ALA A 68 4.12 6.43 19.67
C ALA A 68 4.07 7.87 20.22
N ALA A 69 4.04 8.89 19.36
CA ALA A 69 3.82 10.26 19.81
C ALA A 69 2.38 10.41 20.34
N PRO A 70 2.17 10.84 21.61
CA PRO A 70 0.83 11.06 22.12
C PRO A 70 0.17 12.14 21.27
N ARG A 71 -0.98 11.80 20.67
CA ARG A 71 -1.84 12.78 20.02
C ARG A 71 -2.19 13.83 21.07
N GLY A 72 -1.56 15.00 20.98
CA GLY A 72 -1.86 16.13 21.85
C GLY A 72 -3.36 16.37 21.84
N SER A 73 -3.96 16.31 23.02
CA SER A 73 -5.33 16.71 23.28
C SER A 73 -5.50 18.18 22.87
N VAL A 74 -6.25 18.41 21.80
CA VAL A 74 -6.72 19.76 21.47
C VAL A 74 -7.82 20.07 22.49
N GLY A 75 -7.47 20.89 23.48
CA GLY A 75 -8.40 21.49 24.44
C GLY A 75 -8.63 22.95 24.10
#